data_AF-A0A0F5FWB4-F1
#
_entry.id   AF-A0A0F5FWB4-F1
#
_cell.length_a   1.000
_cell.length_b   1.000
_cell.length_c   1.000
_cell.angle_alpha   90.00
_cell.angle_beta   90.00
_cell.angle_gamma   90.00
#
_symmetry.space_group_name_H-M   'P 1'
#
loop_
_entity.id
_entity.type
_entity.pdbx_description
1 polymer ?
#
loop_
_entity_poly.entity_id
_entity_poly.type
_entity_poly.pdbx_seq_one_letter_code
_entity_poly.pdbx_strand_id
1 'polypeptide(L)'
;MGERTSLAGLLLRALGRSRFARNERGATLVEFALLAVPFFALVGAILETAMVFLASEVLDAAVNDANRLILTGQAQSASFDFDDFRSAVCNHTFGLFNCDAIHIRVTPVTDFASASATPPVETDCTETCDWTEPQVFTPGQGSNIMLVQAYYKWPVILNFANFSLATLGDNTRLLAAVRVFRNEPFSG
;
A
#
# COMPACT_ATOMS: atom_id res chain seq x y z
N MET A 1 66.82 -36.22 23.36
CA MET A 1 66.07 -36.23 24.63
C MET A 1 66.16 -34.85 25.25
N GLY A 2 65.04 -34.14 25.40
CA GLY A 2 64.95 -32.92 26.22
C GLY A 2 64.53 -31.64 25.50
N GLU A 3 63.21 -31.44 25.40
CA GLU A 3 62.54 -30.18 25.02
C GLU A 3 62.94 -29.01 25.93
N ARG A 4 63.04 -27.81 25.36
CA ARG A 4 62.91 -26.54 26.10
C ARG A 4 62.02 -25.58 25.33
N THR A 5 60.74 -25.93 25.24
CA THR A 5 59.67 -25.01 24.85
C THR A 5 59.55 -23.92 25.92
N SER A 6 59.80 -22.67 25.52
CA SER A 6 59.86 -21.50 26.41
C SER A 6 58.50 -21.25 27.09
N LEU A 7 58.44 -21.52 28.39
CA LEU A 7 57.30 -21.28 29.28
C LEU A 7 56.77 -19.82 29.23
N ALA A 8 57.63 -18.86 28.91
CA ALA A 8 57.25 -17.45 28.80
C ALA A 8 56.26 -17.17 27.65
N GLY A 9 56.40 -17.88 26.52
CA GLY A 9 55.51 -17.72 25.36
C GLY A 9 54.09 -18.27 25.59
N LEU A 10 53.97 -19.30 26.43
CA LEU A 10 52.66 -19.85 26.83
C LEU A 10 51.93 -18.95 27.83
N LEU A 11 52.64 -18.35 28.78
CA LEU A 11 52.06 -17.45 29.79
C LEU A 11 51.52 -16.14 29.17
N LEU A 12 52.28 -15.52 28.25
CA LEU A 12 51.83 -14.32 27.52
C LEU A 12 50.60 -14.57 26.64
N ARG A 13 50.51 -15.75 26.01
CA ARG A 13 49.32 -16.17 25.24
C ARG A 13 48.11 -16.49 26.13
N ALA A 14 48.33 -17.07 27.30
CA ALA A 14 47.27 -17.35 28.28
C ALA A 14 46.72 -16.06 28.92
N LEU A 15 47.59 -15.09 29.23
CA LEU A 15 47.22 -13.77 29.76
C LEU A 15 46.47 -12.90 28.73
N GLY A 16 46.81 -13.02 27.44
CA GLY A 16 46.05 -12.36 26.36
C GLY A 16 44.63 -12.90 26.19
N ARG A 17 44.45 -14.23 26.30
CA ARG A 17 43.14 -14.89 26.26
C ARG A 17 42.27 -14.55 27.47
N SER A 18 42.84 -14.48 28.67
CA SER A 18 42.07 -14.10 29.87
C SER A 18 41.64 -12.63 29.87
N ARG A 19 42.44 -11.72 29.28
CA ARG A 19 42.04 -10.30 29.08
C ARG A 19 40.92 -10.14 28.05
N PHE A 20 40.86 -10.97 27.01
CA PHE A 20 39.76 -10.98 26.05
C PHE A 20 38.47 -11.55 26.67
N ALA A 21 38.58 -12.62 27.46
CA ALA A 21 37.45 -13.22 28.17
C ALA A 21 36.87 -12.35 29.30
N ARG A 22 37.65 -11.41 29.85
CA ARG A 22 37.20 -10.43 30.88
C ARG A 22 36.67 -9.12 30.30
N ASN A 23 36.57 -9.00 28.98
CA ASN A 23 36.18 -7.75 28.34
C ASN A 23 34.65 -7.68 28.17
N GLU A 24 33.97 -7.17 29.20
CA GLU A 24 32.50 -7.03 29.26
C GLU A 24 31.96 -5.84 28.45
N ARG A 25 32.83 -5.03 27.84
CA ARG A 25 32.42 -3.85 27.06
C ARG A 25 31.50 -4.19 25.88
N GLY A 26 31.54 -5.43 25.38
CA GLY A 26 30.65 -5.92 24.33
C GLY A 26 29.27 -6.39 24.83
N ALA A 27 29.10 -6.70 26.12
CA ALA A 27 27.84 -7.21 26.66
C ALA A 27 26.72 -6.17 26.56
N THR A 28 27.02 -4.92 26.91
CA THR A 28 26.09 -3.78 26.78
C THR A 28 25.63 -3.54 25.34
N LEU A 29 26.49 -3.81 24.35
CA LEU A 29 26.15 -3.67 22.93
C LEU A 29 25.19 -4.78 22.47
N VAL A 30 25.33 -5.99 23.01
CA VAL A 30 24.42 -7.12 22.73
C VAL A 30 23.04 -6.86 23.34
N GLU A 31 22.98 -6.36 24.57
CA GLU A 31 21.72 -5.98 25.24
C GLU A 31 20.98 -4.89 24.46
N PHE A 32 21.70 -3.86 23.99
CA PHE A 32 21.10 -2.82 23.15
C PHE A 32 20.62 -3.37 21.80
N ALA A 33 21.41 -4.22 21.14
CA ALA A 33 21.03 -4.82 19.86
C ALA A 33 19.76 -5.68 19.98
N LEU A 34 19.61 -6.41 21.08
CA LEU A 34 18.43 -7.23 21.35
C LEU A 34 17.15 -6.39 21.47
N LEU A 35 17.24 -5.18 22.05
CA LEU A 35 16.10 -4.26 22.20
C LEU A 35 15.87 -3.40 20.94
N ALA A 36 16.93 -3.08 20.21
CA ALA A 36 16.85 -2.26 19.00
C ALA A 36 16.01 -2.94 17.91
N VAL A 37 16.15 -4.26 17.73
CA VAL A 37 15.40 -5.02 16.70
C VAL A 37 13.88 -4.87 16.85
N PRO A 38 13.24 -5.24 17.99
CA PRO A 38 11.80 -5.08 18.14
C PRO A 38 11.35 -3.61 18.15
N PHE A 39 12.19 -2.69 18.64
CA PHE A 39 11.88 -1.26 18.61
C PHE A 39 11.78 -0.72 17.18
N PHE A 40 12.78 -0.96 16.33
CA PHE A 40 12.76 -0.50 14.95
C PHE A 40 11.73 -1.24 14.10
N ALA A 41 11.46 -2.52 14.40
CA ALA A 41 10.36 -3.25 13.77
C ALA A 41 9.00 -2.59 14.07
N LEU A 42 8.76 -2.19 15.33
CA LEU A 42 7.54 -1.47 15.73
C LEU A 42 7.44 -0.10 15.04
N VAL A 43 8.53 0.69 15.04
CA VAL A 43 8.56 2.00 14.36
C VAL A 43 8.28 1.83 12.87
N GLY A 44 8.89 0.83 12.22
CA GLY A 44 8.62 0.49 10.82
C GLY A 44 7.15 0.17 10.59
N ALA A 45 6.56 -0.69 11.42
CA ALA A 45 5.15 -1.06 11.33
C ALA A 45 4.22 0.15 11.49
N ILE A 46 4.52 1.07 12.41
CA ILE A 46 3.77 2.33 12.58
C ILE A 46 3.86 3.19 11.32
N LEU A 47 5.07 3.38 10.78
CA LEU A 47 5.28 4.19 9.58
C LEU A 47 4.59 3.58 8.35
N GLU A 48 4.69 2.27 8.17
CA GLU A 48 4.02 1.59 7.07
C GLU A 48 2.49 1.69 7.16
N THR A 49 1.95 1.47 8.37
CA THR A 49 0.53 1.65 8.64
C THR A 49 0.10 3.08 8.30
N ALA A 50 0.85 4.09 8.76
CA ALA A 50 0.56 5.50 8.47
C ALA A 50 0.59 5.81 6.97
N MET A 51 1.55 5.27 6.21
CA MET A 51 1.63 5.45 4.75
C MET A 51 0.44 4.81 4.03
N VAL A 52 0.05 3.59 4.43
CA VAL A 52 -1.12 2.90 3.88
C VAL A 52 -2.42 3.67 4.13
N PHE A 53 -2.60 4.20 5.34
CA PHE A 53 -3.77 5.02 5.68
C PHE A 53 -3.76 6.33 4.89
N LEU A 54 -2.63 7.02 4.83
CA LEU A 54 -2.49 8.23 4.03
C LEU A 54 -2.83 7.98 2.56
N ALA A 55 -2.31 6.90 1.98
CA ALA A 55 -2.62 6.52 0.60
C ALA A 55 -4.12 6.26 0.41
N SER A 56 -4.73 5.50 1.33
CA SER A 56 -6.18 5.24 1.31
C SER A 56 -7.01 6.53 1.27
N GLU A 57 -6.71 7.47 2.18
CA GLU A 57 -7.42 8.75 2.27
C GLU A 57 -7.18 9.63 1.06
N VAL A 58 -5.95 9.68 0.52
CA VAL A 58 -5.63 10.44 -0.69
C VAL A 58 -6.39 9.90 -1.90
N LEU A 59 -6.44 8.57 -2.07
CA LEU A 59 -7.22 7.95 -3.15
C LEU A 59 -8.71 8.23 -2.99
N ASP A 60 -9.23 8.13 -1.78
CA ASP A 60 -10.63 8.35 -1.46
C ASP A 60 -11.06 9.81 -1.70
N ALA A 61 -10.23 10.77 -1.29
CA ALA A 61 -10.43 12.19 -1.56
C ALA A 61 -10.35 12.51 -3.06
N ALA A 62 -9.36 11.96 -3.76
CA ALA A 62 -9.18 12.19 -5.19
C ALA A 62 -10.39 11.70 -6.02
N VAL A 63 -10.89 10.51 -5.71
CA VAL A 63 -12.10 9.97 -6.35
C VAL A 63 -13.34 10.78 -5.97
N ASN A 64 -13.45 11.20 -4.70
CA ASN A 64 -14.56 12.02 -4.25
C ASN A 64 -14.66 13.35 -5.01
N ASP A 65 -13.53 14.03 -5.22
CA ASP A 65 -13.48 15.30 -5.93
C ASP A 65 -13.73 15.11 -7.43
N ALA A 66 -13.10 14.13 -8.08
CA ALA A 66 -13.32 13.82 -9.49
C ALA A 66 -14.77 13.44 -9.80
N ASN A 67 -15.43 12.69 -8.91
CA ASN A 67 -16.82 12.25 -9.10
C ASN A 67 -17.82 13.40 -9.16
N ARG A 68 -17.49 14.57 -8.60
CA ARG A 68 -18.35 15.75 -8.72
C ARG A 68 -18.55 16.16 -10.17
N LEU A 69 -17.55 15.93 -11.04
CA LEU A 69 -17.66 16.22 -12.47
C LEU A 69 -18.73 15.36 -13.14
N ILE A 70 -18.85 14.09 -12.74
CA ILE A 70 -19.91 13.18 -13.21
C ILE A 70 -21.25 13.57 -12.60
N LEU A 71 -21.27 13.80 -11.28
CA LEU A 71 -22.47 14.11 -10.50
C LEU A 71 -23.21 15.32 -11.06
N THR A 72 -22.49 16.39 -11.41
CA THR A 72 -23.08 17.65 -11.90
C THR A 72 -23.22 17.70 -13.43
N GLY A 73 -22.92 16.63 -14.16
CA GLY A 73 -23.04 16.61 -15.62
C GLY A 73 -21.88 17.23 -16.40
N GLN A 74 -20.83 17.73 -15.72
CA GLN A 74 -19.70 18.43 -16.37
C GLN A 74 -18.90 17.50 -17.28
N ALA A 75 -18.65 16.26 -16.83
CA ALA A 75 -17.93 15.26 -17.62
C ALA A 75 -18.70 14.89 -18.90
N GLN A 76 -20.02 14.82 -18.80
CA GLN A 76 -20.92 14.51 -19.90
C GLN A 76 -20.97 15.66 -20.91
N SER A 77 -21.15 16.90 -20.44
CA SER A 77 -21.17 18.09 -21.31
C SER A 77 -19.83 18.34 -22.02
N ALA A 78 -18.72 18.03 -21.34
CA ALA A 78 -17.38 18.13 -21.92
C ALA A 78 -16.99 16.92 -22.78
N SER A 79 -17.86 15.90 -22.90
CA SER A 79 -17.58 14.65 -23.63
C SER A 79 -16.30 13.95 -23.15
N PHE A 80 -16.09 13.89 -21.84
CA PHE A 80 -14.94 13.21 -21.25
C PHE A 80 -14.84 11.77 -21.74
N ASP A 81 -13.63 11.36 -22.07
CA ASP A 81 -13.30 9.95 -22.22
C ASP A 81 -12.72 9.37 -20.91
N PHE A 82 -12.25 8.13 -20.98
CA PHE A 82 -11.64 7.46 -19.83
C PHE A 82 -10.37 8.16 -19.34
N ASP A 83 -9.54 8.66 -20.27
CA ASP A 83 -8.26 9.29 -19.95
C ASP A 83 -8.44 10.67 -19.31
N ASP A 84 -9.46 11.41 -19.72
CA ASP A 84 -9.87 12.67 -19.09
C ASP A 84 -10.27 12.44 -17.63
N PHE A 85 -11.12 11.43 -17.38
CA PHE A 85 -11.55 11.12 -16.02
C PHE A 85 -10.41 10.58 -15.15
N ARG A 86 -9.57 9.71 -15.71
CA ARG A 86 -8.36 9.23 -15.04
C ARG A 86 -7.45 10.40 -14.65
N SER A 87 -7.25 11.36 -15.56
CA SER A 87 -6.46 12.55 -15.29
C SER A 87 -7.08 13.41 -14.18
N ALA A 88 -8.41 13.56 -14.17
CA ALA A 88 -9.12 14.26 -13.11
C ALA A 88 -8.88 13.64 -11.73
N VAL A 89 -8.95 12.30 -11.61
CA VAL A 89 -8.60 11.59 -10.37
C VAL A 89 -7.12 11.83 -10.03
N CYS A 90 -6.22 11.64 -10.97
CA CYS A 90 -4.77 11.69 -10.71
C CYS A 90 -4.27 13.08 -10.30
N ASN A 91 -4.90 14.15 -10.76
CA ASN A 91 -4.58 15.53 -10.34
C ASN A 91 -4.74 15.75 -8.83
N HIS A 92 -5.54 14.93 -8.15
CA HIS A 92 -5.79 15.01 -6.71
C HIS A 92 -5.01 13.97 -5.88
N THR A 93 -4.10 13.22 -6.52
CA THR A 93 -3.30 12.17 -5.84
C THR A 93 -1.96 12.67 -5.29
N PHE A 94 -1.59 13.93 -5.54
CA PHE A 94 -0.33 14.56 -5.11
C PHE A 94 0.95 13.78 -5.52
N GLY A 95 0.89 12.99 -6.59
CA GLY A 95 2.02 12.18 -7.06
C GLY A 95 2.35 10.96 -6.19
N LEU A 96 1.46 10.59 -5.25
CA LEU A 96 1.64 9.43 -4.36
C LEU A 96 1.39 8.09 -5.09
N PHE A 97 0.72 8.13 -6.24
CA PHE A 97 0.26 6.96 -6.99
C PHE A 97 0.86 6.94 -8.39
N ASN A 98 1.11 5.73 -8.91
CA ASN A 98 1.24 5.56 -10.36
C ASN A 98 -0.17 5.62 -10.97
N CYS A 99 -0.48 6.72 -11.65
CA CYS A 99 -1.80 6.97 -12.24
C CYS A 99 -2.26 5.85 -13.18
N ASP A 100 -1.34 5.26 -13.96
CA ASP A 100 -1.67 4.19 -14.91
C ASP A 100 -2.06 2.88 -14.22
N ALA A 101 -1.67 2.70 -12.95
CA ALA A 101 -1.96 1.51 -12.17
C ALA A 101 -3.24 1.63 -11.32
N ILE A 102 -3.88 2.82 -11.30
CA ILE A 102 -5.20 2.98 -10.67
C ILE A 102 -6.24 2.34 -11.59
N HIS A 103 -6.94 1.34 -11.08
CA HIS A 103 -7.97 0.62 -11.81
C HIS A 103 -9.34 1.28 -11.57
N ILE A 104 -9.87 1.97 -12.58
CA ILE A 104 -11.09 2.79 -12.47
C ILE A 104 -12.25 2.15 -13.21
N ARG A 105 -13.42 2.10 -12.55
CA ARG A 105 -14.69 1.66 -13.14
C ARG A 105 -15.78 2.66 -12.76
N VAL A 106 -16.40 3.25 -13.78
CA VAL A 106 -17.56 4.15 -13.65
C VAL A 106 -18.70 3.53 -14.45
N THR A 107 -19.75 3.10 -13.75
CA THR A 107 -20.88 2.43 -14.38
C THR A 107 -22.22 2.94 -13.82
N PRO A 108 -23.26 3.03 -14.65
CA PRO A 108 -24.61 3.25 -14.15
C PRO A 108 -25.15 1.97 -13.49
N VAL A 109 -25.94 2.13 -12.44
CA VAL A 109 -26.66 1.06 -11.75
C VAL A 109 -28.16 1.37 -11.72
N THR A 110 -28.98 0.33 -11.58
CA THR A 110 -30.45 0.47 -11.62
C THR A 110 -31.00 1.19 -10.39
N ASP A 111 -30.43 0.91 -9.23
CA ASP A 111 -30.86 1.39 -7.92
C ASP A 111 -29.69 1.31 -6.93
N PHE A 112 -29.85 1.90 -5.74
CA PHE A 112 -28.79 1.89 -4.73
C PHE A 112 -28.49 0.50 -4.16
N ALA A 113 -29.45 -0.44 -4.19
CA ALA A 113 -29.27 -1.78 -3.66
C ALA A 113 -28.55 -2.70 -4.64
N SER A 114 -28.59 -2.42 -5.95
CA SER A 114 -27.84 -3.15 -6.98
C SER A 114 -26.38 -2.71 -7.10
N ALA A 115 -25.98 -1.62 -6.45
CA ALA A 115 -24.59 -1.19 -6.40
C ALA A 115 -23.72 -2.18 -5.61
N SER A 116 -22.86 -2.92 -6.31
CA SER A 116 -21.93 -3.87 -5.70
C SER A 116 -20.51 -3.32 -5.65
N ALA A 117 -19.93 -3.30 -4.45
CA ALA A 117 -18.56 -2.88 -4.22
C ALA A 117 -17.55 -4.04 -4.24
N THR A 118 -17.90 -5.19 -4.83
CA THR A 118 -16.97 -6.32 -4.95
C THR A 118 -15.72 -5.89 -5.72
N PRO A 119 -14.51 -6.02 -5.14
CA PRO A 119 -13.29 -5.65 -5.84
C PRO A 119 -13.05 -6.53 -7.08
N PRO A 120 -12.69 -5.95 -8.23
CA PRO A 120 -12.47 -6.67 -9.48
C PRO A 120 -11.05 -7.27 -9.55
N VAL A 121 -10.61 -7.97 -8.51
CA VAL A 121 -9.27 -8.56 -8.44
C VAL A 121 -9.35 -9.99 -7.93
N GLU A 122 -8.49 -10.86 -8.45
CA GLU A 122 -8.31 -12.20 -7.93
C GLU A 122 -7.67 -12.12 -6.53
N THR A 123 -8.39 -12.57 -5.51
CA THR A 123 -7.93 -12.48 -4.11
C THR A 123 -7.11 -13.68 -3.66
N ASP A 124 -7.22 -14.81 -4.37
CA ASP A 124 -6.56 -16.11 -4.09
C ASP A 124 -5.34 -16.38 -4.98
N CYS A 125 -4.87 -15.36 -5.69
CA CYS A 125 -3.61 -15.33 -6.43
C CYS A 125 -2.39 -15.69 -5.56
N THR A 126 -1.36 -16.31 -6.16
CA THR A 126 -0.12 -16.69 -5.47
C THR A 126 1.11 -15.87 -5.87
N GLU A 127 1.13 -15.30 -7.07
CA GLU A 127 2.29 -14.55 -7.59
C GLU A 127 1.89 -13.17 -8.14
N THR A 128 0.95 -13.15 -9.09
CA THR A 128 0.38 -11.91 -9.64
C THR A 128 -1.12 -11.98 -9.48
N CYS A 129 -1.70 -10.94 -8.89
CA CYS A 129 -3.13 -10.86 -8.68
C CYS A 129 -3.75 -10.05 -9.81
N ASP A 130 -4.36 -10.68 -10.80
CA ASP A 130 -4.86 -9.97 -11.97
C ASP A 130 -6.21 -9.27 -11.72
N TRP A 131 -6.47 -8.20 -12.48
CA TRP A 131 -7.78 -7.58 -12.50
C TRP A 131 -8.75 -8.51 -13.25
N THR A 132 -9.89 -8.83 -12.65
CA THR A 132 -10.88 -9.77 -13.20
C THR A 132 -11.89 -9.10 -14.12
N GLU A 133 -11.99 -7.77 -14.04
CA GLU A 133 -12.88 -6.95 -14.86
C GLU A 133 -12.08 -5.85 -15.56
N PRO A 134 -12.53 -5.37 -16.74
CA PRO A 134 -11.89 -4.24 -17.40
C PRO A 134 -12.22 -2.91 -16.71
N GLN A 135 -11.33 -1.95 -16.93
CA GLN A 135 -11.60 -0.55 -16.65
C GLN A 135 -12.68 -0.02 -17.60
N VAL A 136 -13.55 0.85 -17.10
CA VAL A 136 -14.68 1.37 -17.88
C VAL A 136 -15.03 2.78 -17.42
N PHE A 137 -15.38 3.65 -18.36
CA PHE A 137 -15.93 4.96 -18.08
C PHE A 137 -17.25 5.17 -18.82
N THR A 138 -18.36 5.03 -18.09
CA THR A 138 -19.71 5.29 -18.58
C THR A 138 -20.39 6.26 -17.63
N PRO A 139 -20.27 7.58 -17.81
CA PRO A 139 -20.73 8.59 -16.84
C PRO A 139 -22.26 8.72 -16.72
N GLY A 140 -23.02 7.95 -17.50
CA GLY A 140 -24.48 7.95 -17.48
C GLY A 140 -25.08 9.29 -17.90
N GLN A 141 -26.38 9.44 -17.69
CA GLN A 141 -27.16 10.64 -17.96
C GLN A 141 -27.63 11.29 -16.66
N GLY A 142 -28.31 12.43 -16.78
CA GLY A 142 -28.95 13.10 -15.66
C GLY A 142 -29.90 12.15 -14.92
N SER A 143 -29.99 12.29 -13.60
CA SER A 143 -30.78 11.42 -12.73
C SER A 143 -30.40 9.92 -12.67
N ASN A 144 -29.41 9.43 -13.44
CA ASN A 144 -28.93 8.06 -13.28
C ASN A 144 -28.21 7.87 -11.94
N ILE A 145 -28.30 6.66 -11.39
CA ILE A 145 -27.51 6.26 -10.23
C ILE A 145 -26.21 5.69 -10.77
N MET A 146 -25.10 6.21 -10.26
CA MET A 146 -23.75 5.89 -10.69
C MET A 146 -23.03 5.17 -9.57
N LEU A 147 -22.24 4.17 -9.95
CA LEU A 147 -21.25 3.50 -9.14
C LEU A 147 -19.87 3.84 -9.70
N VAL A 148 -19.05 4.50 -8.90
CA VAL A 148 -17.65 4.78 -9.21
C VAL A 148 -16.77 4.01 -8.26
N GLN A 149 -15.81 3.29 -8.82
CA GLN A 149 -14.86 2.48 -8.09
C GLN A 149 -13.46 2.78 -8.61
N ALA A 150 -12.53 3.02 -7.71
CA ALA A 150 -11.11 3.05 -8.01
C ALA A 150 -10.39 2.09 -7.07
N TYR A 151 -9.53 1.25 -7.64
CA TYR A 151 -8.73 0.29 -6.89
C TYR A 151 -7.25 0.48 -7.21
N TYR A 152 -6.39 0.27 -6.21
CA TYR A 152 -4.94 0.35 -6.39
C TYR A 152 -4.24 -0.73 -5.58
N LYS A 153 -3.28 -1.42 -6.19
CA LYS A 153 -2.44 -2.42 -5.52
C LYS A 153 -1.25 -1.71 -4.89
N TRP A 154 -1.37 -1.38 -3.61
CA TRP A 154 -0.33 -0.66 -2.87
C TRP A 154 0.78 -1.62 -2.43
N PRO A 155 2.05 -1.39 -2.78
CA PRO A 155 3.13 -2.27 -2.38
C PRO A 155 3.36 -2.21 -0.87
N VAL A 156 3.43 -3.38 -0.23
CA VAL A 156 3.76 -3.51 1.19
C VAL A 156 5.26 -3.81 1.31
N ILE A 157 5.95 -3.06 2.17
CA ILE A 157 7.42 -3.11 2.30
C ILE A 157 7.81 -4.07 3.41
N LEU A 158 7.12 -4.03 4.55
CA LEU A 158 7.41 -4.89 5.69
C LEU A 158 6.54 -6.15 5.60
N ASN A 159 7.19 -7.25 5.26
CA ASN A 159 6.59 -8.57 5.30
C ASN A 159 7.55 -9.52 6.03
N PHE A 160 7.47 -9.55 7.35
CA PHE A 160 8.33 -10.40 8.19
C PHE A 160 7.50 -11.15 9.23
N ALA A 161 7.83 -12.41 9.48
CA ALA A 161 7.25 -13.23 10.56
C ALA A 161 5.70 -13.19 10.65
N ASN A 162 5.01 -13.19 9.49
CA ASN A 162 3.55 -13.05 9.34
C ASN A 162 2.96 -11.68 9.76
N PHE A 163 3.80 -10.68 10.02
CA PHE A 163 3.39 -9.28 10.13
C PHE A 163 3.49 -8.63 8.76
N SER A 164 2.35 -8.60 8.05
CA SER A 164 2.21 -7.96 6.75
C SER A 164 0.85 -7.27 6.67
N LEU A 165 0.83 -6.09 6.06
CA LEU A 165 -0.40 -5.36 5.74
C LEU A 165 -0.99 -5.77 4.37
N ALA A 166 -0.34 -6.70 3.67
CA ALA A 166 -0.78 -7.20 2.38
C ALA A 166 -2.12 -7.93 2.52
N THR A 167 -3.00 -7.71 1.55
CA THR A 167 -4.32 -8.36 1.46
C THR A 167 -4.43 -9.27 0.25
N LEU A 168 -3.41 -9.25 -0.62
CA LEU A 168 -3.30 -10.01 -1.85
C LEU A 168 -2.02 -10.86 -1.81
N GLY A 169 -1.99 -11.94 -2.59
CA GLY A 169 -0.86 -12.89 -2.61
C GLY A 169 0.42 -12.34 -3.24
N ASP A 170 0.34 -11.24 -4.01
CA ASP A 170 1.46 -10.56 -4.65
C ASP A 170 2.18 -9.54 -3.74
N ASN A 171 2.01 -9.68 -2.41
CA ASN A 171 2.56 -8.77 -1.40
C ASN A 171 2.08 -7.30 -1.55
N THR A 172 0.88 -7.12 -2.09
CA THR A 172 0.23 -5.82 -2.14
C THR A 172 -0.99 -5.75 -1.22
N ARG A 173 -1.32 -4.53 -0.82
CA ARG A 173 -2.56 -4.20 -0.14
C ARG A 173 -3.49 -3.53 -1.14
N LEU A 174 -4.70 -4.08 -1.29
CA LEU A 174 -5.70 -3.48 -2.14
C LEU A 174 -6.30 -2.25 -1.45
N LEU A 175 -6.05 -1.08 -2.02
CA LEU A 175 -6.75 0.15 -1.67
C LEU A 175 -8.00 0.25 -2.54
N ALA A 176 -9.10 0.71 -1.94
CA ALA A 176 -10.39 0.83 -2.61
C ALA A 176 -11.04 2.15 -2.25
N ALA A 177 -11.50 2.89 -3.25
CA ALA A 177 -12.34 4.06 -3.11
C ALA A 177 -13.61 3.83 -3.92
N VAL A 178 -14.77 3.75 -3.25
CA VAL A 178 -16.05 3.45 -3.87
C VAL A 178 -17.05 4.55 -3.54
N ARG A 179 -17.81 5.00 -4.54
CA ARG A 179 -18.86 6.02 -4.41
C ARG A 179 -20.10 5.56 -5.17
N VAL A 180 -21.25 5.72 -4.52
CA VAL A 180 -22.56 5.51 -5.15
C VAL A 180 -23.36 6.78 -4.95
N PHE A 181 -23.86 7.35 -6.04
CA PHE A 181 -24.60 8.61 -6.01
C PHE A 181 -25.59 8.68 -7.16
N ARG A 182 -26.52 9.63 -7.09
CA ARG A 182 -27.42 9.93 -8.20
C ARG A 182 -26.98 11.24 -8.85
N ASN A 183 -26.75 11.20 -10.15
CA ASN A 183 -26.47 12.37 -10.97
C ASN A 183 -27.56 13.43 -10.78
N GLU A 184 -27.16 14.70 -10.77
CA GLU A 184 -28.08 15.82 -10.77
C GLU A 184 -28.98 15.76 -12.01
N PRO A 185 -30.19 16.36 -11.95
CA PRO A 185 -31.07 16.44 -13.11
C PRO A 185 -30.57 17.50 -14.10
N PHE A 186 -29.50 17.19 -14.83
CA PHE A 186 -29.03 18.01 -15.95
C PHE A 186 -29.68 17.58 -17.27
N SER A 187 -29.88 18.53 -18.17
CA SER A 187 -30.28 18.27 -19.56
C SER A 187 -29.03 18.01 -20.39
N GLY A 188 -28.89 16.80 -20.94
CA GLY A 188 -27.86 16.46 -21.92
C GLY A 188 -28.10 17.10 -23.28
#